data_AF-A0A564YA51-F1
#
_entry.id   AF-A0A564YA51-F1
#
_cell.length_a   1.000
_cell.length_b   1.000
_cell.length_c   1.000
_cell.angle_alpha   90.00
_cell.angle_beta   90.00
_cell.angle_gamma   90.00
#
_symmetry.space_group_name_H-M   'P 1'
#
loop_
_entity.id
_entity.type
_entity.pdbx_description
1 polymer ?
#
loop_
_entity_poly.entity_id
_entity_poly.type
_entity_poly.pdbx_seq_one_letter_code
_entity_poly.pdbx_strand_id
1 'polypeptide(L)'
;MGNKMGNCSYRCIQIFCSSHLRMRWLKTAGIILNTMVICAFWWCIVVGVVLSLMLNDIISAPTQSYASLPVLIFMTGALGLIVSLPAFNCFKNQGKCGLITYVCMLWITTISVLAGAVQLIMVSEDDGKLFDWVDLALKEVFDKAADSVTGMEAVFLIENQFLCCGFNGISDYENAYLPPGCCEAPTDVCTDVNAYTKPCRDAFVESFQYKFKDFGISLVFAVLVLSAAIINTFLMLAKLRCDEDESESK
;
A
#
# COMPACT_ATOMS: atom_id res chain seq x y z
N MET A 1 46.53 -18.00 4.74
CA MET A 1 45.68 -16.90 4.22
C MET A 1 44.42 -16.84 5.06
N GLY A 2 44.37 -16.03 6.11
CA GLY A 2 43.22 -16.08 7.04
C GLY A 2 43.16 -14.98 8.08
N ASN A 3 43.67 -13.77 7.80
CA ASN A 3 43.66 -12.69 8.80
C ASN A 3 43.52 -11.26 8.25
N LYS A 4 42.99 -11.10 7.02
CA LYS A 4 42.72 -9.76 6.43
C LYS A 4 41.24 -9.34 6.48
N MET A 5 40.29 -10.28 6.60
CA MET A 5 38.85 -9.95 6.65
C MET A 5 38.39 -9.43 8.02
N GLY A 6 39.03 -9.83 9.13
CA GLY A 6 38.72 -9.28 10.46
C GLY A 6 39.08 -7.80 10.57
N ASN A 7 40.31 -7.43 10.21
CA ASN A 7 40.82 -6.06 10.34
C ASN A 7 40.06 -5.01 9.52
N CYS A 8 39.39 -5.39 8.43
CA CYS A 8 38.60 -4.45 7.62
C CYS A 8 37.26 -4.11 8.32
N SER A 9 36.63 -5.11 8.95
CA SER A 9 35.39 -4.92 9.73
C SER A 9 35.63 -4.05 10.97
N TYR A 10 36.72 -4.30 11.71
CA TYR A 10 37.11 -3.50 12.87
C TYR A 10 37.47 -2.03 12.51
N ARG A 11 38.12 -1.79 11.36
CA ARG A 11 38.45 -0.41 10.92
C ARG A 11 37.23 0.39 10.46
N CYS A 12 36.26 -0.23 9.79
CA CYS A 12 35.00 0.45 9.44
C CYS A 12 34.21 0.84 10.69
N ILE A 13 34.15 -0.04 11.71
CA ILE A 13 33.48 0.23 12.98
C ILE A 13 34.18 1.37 13.75
N GLN A 14 35.52 1.39 13.78
CA GLN A 14 36.26 2.47 14.45
C GLN A 14 36.13 3.84 13.77
N ILE A 15 36.13 3.90 12.44
CA ILE A 15 35.89 5.16 11.71
C ILE A 15 34.46 5.67 11.98
N PHE A 16 33.49 4.75 12.12
CA PHE A 16 32.12 5.10 12.44
C PHE A 16 31.93 5.58 13.88
N CYS A 17 32.70 5.01 14.83
CA CYS A 17 32.72 5.43 16.22
C CYS A 17 33.26 6.87 16.40
N SER A 18 34.15 7.31 15.51
CA SER A 18 34.69 8.67 15.46
C SER A 18 33.71 9.72 14.92
N SER A 19 32.61 9.31 14.27
CA SER A 19 31.58 10.27 13.87
C SER A 19 30.95 10.91 15.11
N HIS A 20 30.98 12.24 15.16
CA HIS A 20 30.44 13.07 16.24
C HIS A 20 28.89 13.01 16.32
N LEU A 21 28.29 11.91 15.86
CA LEU A 21 26.86 11.65 15.86
C LEU A 21 26.42 11.35 17.30
N ARG A 22 25.74 12.32 17.90
CA ARG A 22 25.17 12.21 19.24
C ARG A 22 24.05 11.16 19.23
N MET A 23 24.07 10.22 20.17
CA MET A 23 22.99 9.22 20.36
C MET A 23 21.59 9.84 20.43
N ARG A 24 21.48 11.07 20.93
CA ARG A 24 20.20 11.81 20.97
C ARG A 24 19.62 12.05 19.57
N TRP A 25 20.45 12.39 18.57
CA TRP A 25 19.98 12.64 17.20
C TRP A 25 19.49 11.37 16.52
N LEU A 26 20.21 10.25 16.69
CA LEU A 26 19.80 8.94 16.16
C LEU A 26 18.47 8.48 16.76
N LYS A 27 18.25 8.73 18.05
CA LYS A 27 16.96 8.44 18.71
C LYS A 27 15.83 9.27 18.13
N THR A 28 16.00 10.58 18.03
CA THR A 28 14.98 11.47 17.48
C THR A 28 14.69 11.13 16.01
N ALA A 29 15.73 10.89 15.20
CA ALA A 29 15.57 10.46 13.81
C ALA A 29 14.84 9.12 13.70
N GLY A 30 15.19 8.14 14.54
CA GLY A 30 14.53 6.83 14.57
C GLY A 30 13.05 6.92 14.93
N ILE A 31 12.69 7.77 15.89
CA ILE A 31 11.28 8.01 16.26
C ILE A 31 10.52 8.62 15.08
N ILE A 32 11.08 9.66 14.43
CA ILE A 32 10.44 10.32 13.28
C ILE A 32 10.27 9.35 12.11
N LEU A 33 11.32 8.59 11.77
CA LEU A 33 11.27 7.60 10.69
C LEU A 33 10.26 6.50 11.00
N ASN A 34 10.20 5.99 12.24
CA ASN A 34 9.21 5.00 12.64
C ASN A 34 7.78 5.55 12.55
N THR A 35 7.56 6.82 12.89
CA THR A 35 6.25 7.47 12.68
C THR A 35 5.88 7.53 11.20
N MET A 36 6.82 7.87 10.31
CA MET A 36 6.58 7.85 8.85
C MET A 36 6.25 6.44 8.34
N VAL A 37 6.95 5.42 8.85
CA VAL A 37 6.70 4.00 8.53
C VAL A 37 5.29 3.59 8.97
N ILE A 38 4.84 4.01 10.15
CA ILE A 38 3.46 3.76 10.63
C ILE A 38 2.43 4.40 9.70
N CYS A 39 2.65 5.65 9.28
CA CYS A 39 1.77 6.32 8.33
C CYS A 39 1.69 5.56 6.99
N ALA A 40 2.82 5.07 6.49
CA ALA A 40 2.86 4.26 5.27
C ALA A 40 2.08 2.93 5.43
N PHE A 41 2.25 2.22 6.54
CA PHE A 41 1.50 0.97 6.78
C PHE A 41 0.01 1.20 7.00
N TRP A 42 -0.36 2.28 7.68
CA TRP A 42 -1.75 2.67 7.82
C TRP A 42 -2.40 2.93 6.45
N TRP A 43 -1.70 3.66 5.58
CA TRP A 43 -2.13 3.88 4.20
C TRP A 43 -2.32 2.55 3.43
N CYS A 44 -1.37 1.61 3.54
CA CYS A 44 -1.50 0.28 2.93
C CYS A 44 -2.73 -0.48 3.42
N ILE A 45 -3.06 -0.41 4.71
CA ILE A 45 -4.27 -1.05 5.25
C ILE A 45 -5.53 -0.47 4.61
N VAL A 46 -5.64 0.86 4.54
CA VAL A 46 -6.79 1.54 3.94
C VAL A 46 -6.94 1.14 2.47
N VAL A 47 -5.85 1.19 1.70
CA VAL A 47 -5.86 0.78 0.28
C VAL A 47 -6.22 -0.69 0.14
N GLY A 48 -5.64 -1.56 0.96
CA GLY A 48 -5.93 -3.00 0.94
C GLY A 48 -7.39 -3.33 1.25
N VAL A 49 -7.99 -2.65 2.24
CA VAL A 49 -9.41 -2.81 2.58
C VAL A 49 -10.30 -2.30 1.44
N VAL A 50 -10.07 -1.08 0.95
CA VAL A 50 -10.86 -0.50 -0.15
C VAL A 50 -10.80 -1.40 -1.39
N LEU A 51 -9.60 -1.86 -1.76
CA LEU A 51 -9.43 -2.74 -2.91
C LEU A 51 -10.10 -4.11 -2.67
N SER A 52 -10.03 -4.66 -1.45
CA SER A 52 -10.71 -5.91 -1.10
C SER A 52 -12.23 -5.79 -1.18
N LEU A 53 -12.82 -4.70 -0.69
CA LEU A 53 -14.27 -4.46 -0.74
C LEU A 53 -14.72 -4.30 -2.20
N MET A 54 -13.98 -3.53 -2.99
CA MET A 54 -14.28 -3.36 -4.42
C MET A 54 -14.19 -4.68 -5.20
N LEU A 55 -13.25 -5.55 -4.87
CA LEU A 55 -13.08 -6.84 -5.57
C LEU A 55 -14.07 -7.92 -5.12
N ASN A 56 -14.41 -7.93 -3.83
CA ASN A 56 -15.22 -9.00 -3.24
C ASN A 56 -16.72 -8.68 -3.25
N ASP A 57 -17.10 -7.44 -2.95
CA ASP A 57 -18.50 -7.06 -2.80
C ASP A 57 -19.11 -6.49 -4.09
N ILE A 58 -18.28 -5.88 -4.94
CA ILE A 58 -18.74 -5.25 -6.18
C ILE A 58 -18.49 -6.19 -7.38
N ILE A 59 -17.29 -6.78 -7.48
CA ILE A 59 -16.84 -7.47 -8.71
C ILE A 59 -17.03 -9.00 -8.70
N SER A 60 -17.40 -9.64 -7.57
CA SER A 60 -17.53 -11.12 -7.49
C SER A 60 -16.35 -11.89 -8.14
N ALA A 61 -15.12 -11.42 -7.95
CA ALA A 61 -13.97 -11.95 -8.69
C ALA A 61 -13.75 -13.47 -8.48
N PRO A 62 -13.34 -14.23 -9.51
CA PRO A 62 -12.92 -15.62 -9.33
C PRO A 62 -11.71 -15.69 -8.39
N THR A 63 -11.88 -16.46 -7.32
CA THR A 63 -11.05 -16.51 -6.10
C THR A 63 -9.56 -16.89 -6.29
N GLN A 64 -9.12 -17.21 -7.50
CA GLN A 64 -7.91 -18.01 -7.73
C GLN A 64 -6.67 -17.20 -8.19
N SER A 65 -6.76 -15.93 -8.60
CA SER A 65 -5.55 -15.20 -9.06
C SER A 65 -5.38 -13.75 -8.61
N TYR A 66 -6.46 -12.99 -8.39
CA TYR A 66 -6.35 -11.56 -8.08
C TYR A 66 -6.82 -11.18 -6.66
N ALA A 67 -7.58 -12.05 -5.98
CA ALA A 67 -7.98 -11.86 -4.58
C ALA A 67 -6.79 -11.91 -3.60
N SER A 68 -5.65 -12.45 -4.01
CA SER A 68 -4.44 -12.54 -3.19
C SER A 68 -3.75 -11.19 -2.99
N LEU A 69 -3.83 -10.27 -3.96
CA LEU A 69 -3.07 -9.01 -3.94
C LEU A 69 -3.55 -8.03 -2.84
N PRO A 70 -4.85 -7.72 -2.71
CA PRO A 70 -5.36 -6.86 -1.63
C PRO A 70 -5.12 -7.47 -0.25
N VAL A 71 -5.31 -8.79 -0.13
CA VAL A 71 -5.08 -9.53 1.11
C VAL A 71 -3.60 -9.46 1.51
N LEU A 72 -2.68 -9.64 0.56
CA LEU A 72 -1.24 -9.49 0.81
C LEU A 72 -0.87 -8.07 1.25
N ILE A 73 -1.45 -7.04 0.62
CA ILE A 73 -1.23 -5.63 1.00
C ILE A 73 -1.74 -5.37 2.42
N PHE A 74 -2.95 -5.83 2.73
CA PHE A 74 -3.57 -5.71 4.05
C PHE A 74 -2.73 -6.40 5.13
N MET A 75 -2.36 -7.66 4.89
CA MET A 75 -1.54 -8.45 5.84
C MET A 75 -0.17 -7.82 6.06
N THR A 76 0.46 -7.30 5.00
CA THR A 76 1.75 -6.60 5.10
C THR A 76 1.63 -5.33 5.93
N GLY A 77 0.57 -4.53 5.72
CA GLY A 77 0.29 -3.34 6.52
C GLY A 77 0.04 -3.66 8.00
N ALA A 78 -0.77 -4.68 8.27
CA ALA A 78 -1.09 -5.11 9.64
C ALA A 78 0.16 -5.60 10.39
N LEU A 79 0.97 -6.46 9.78
CA LEU A 79 2.24 -6.92 10.35
C LEU A 79 3.21 -5.76 10.57
N GLY A 80 3.28 -4.81 9.63
CA GLY A 80 4.09 -3.61 9.75
C GLY A 80 3.72 -2.74 10.97
N LEU A 81 2.43 -2.55 11.26
CA LEU A 81 1.98 -1.81 12.44
C LEU A 81 2.32 -2.54 13.74
N ILE A 82 2.08 -3.86 13.81
CA ILE A 82 2.38 -4.67 15.00
C ILE A 82 3.85 -4.56 15.38
N VAL A 83 4.75 -4.47 14.40
CA VAL A 83 6.19 -4.33 14.59
C VAL A 83 6.60 -2.90 14.97
N SER A 84 5.92 -1.90 14.39
CA SER A 84 6.31 -0.50 14.53
C SER A 84 5.88 0.11 15.88
N LEU A 85 4.79 -0.38 16.50
CA LEU A 85 4.31 0.12 17.79
C LEU A 85 5.29 -0.19 18.96
N PRO A 86 5.80 -1.42 19.14
CA PRO A 86 6.80 -1.73 20.17
C PRO A 86 8.15 -1.03 19.93
N ALA A 87 8.45 -0.63 18.70
CA ALA A 87 9.72 0.00 18.34
C ALA A 87 9.95 1.32 19.10
N PHE A 88 8.90 2.09 19.41
CA PHE A 88 9.02 3.32 20.21
C PHE A 88 9.63 3.07 21.59
N ASN A 89 9.20 2.01 22.27
CA ASN A 89 9.75 1.61 23.57
C ASN A 89 11.20 1.15 23.44
N CYS A 90 11.56 0.50 22.34
CA CYS A 90 12.92 0.04 22.08
C CYS A 90 13.88 1.22 21.85
N PHE A 91 13.46 2.26 21.13
CA PHE A 91 14.25 3.49 20.95
C PHE A 91 14.44 4.27 22.25
N LYS A 92 13.43 4.28 23.13
CA LYS A 92 13.50 4.95 24.45
C LYS A 92 14.39 4.19 25.43
N ASN A 93 14.20 2.88 25.55
CA ASN A 93 14.83 2.04 26.58
C ASN A 93 16.15 1.37 26.14
N GLN A 94 16.61 1.59 24.91
CA GLN A 94 17.85 1.00 24.36
C GLN A 94 17.90 -0.54 24.42
N GLY A 95 16.75 -1.21 24.37
CA GLY A 95 16.70 -2.66 24.36
C GLY A 95 17.30 -3.22 23.07
N LYS A 96 18.51 -3.81 23.15
CA LYS A 96 19.23 -4.38 21.99
C LYS A 96 18.43 -5.46 21.28
N CYS A 97 17.87 -6.40 22.04
CA CYS A 97 17.02 -7.46 21.52
C CYS A 97 15.81 -6.89 20.76
N GLY A 98 15.18 -5.83 21.30
CA GLY A 98 14.06 -5.15 20.65
C GLY A 98 14.44 -4.46 19.33
N LEU A 99 15.59 -3.78 19.27
CA LEU A 99 16.08 -3.17 18.03
C LEU A 99 16.44 -4.23 16.96
N ILE A 100 17.02 -5.36 17.36
CA ILE A 100 17.36 -6.44 16.42
C ILE A 100 16.08 -7.03 15.81
N THR A 101 15.09 -7.36 16.64
CA THR A 101 13.80 -7.87 16.16
C THR A 101 13.12 -6.87 15.24
N TYR A 102 13.15 -5.57 15.58
CA TYR A 102 12.61 -4.51 14.73
C TYR A 102 13.26 -4.48 13.34
N VAL A 103 14.60 -4.54 13.26
CA VAL A 103 15.31 -4.59 11.96
C VAL A 103 14.94 -5.82 11.16
N CYS A 104 14.94 -7.01 11.79
CA CYS A 104 14.57 -8.25 11.10
C CYS A 104 13.17 -8.17 10.49
N MET A 105 12.22 -7.61 11.23
CA MET A 105 10.84 -7.45 10.76
C MET A 105 10.75 -6.39 9.65
N LEU A 106 11.46 -5.27 9.73
CA LEU A 106 11.52 -4.28 8.64
C LEU A 106 12.09 -4.88 7.35
N TRP A 107 13.07 -5.79 7.44
CA TRP A 107 13.59 -6.52 6.29
C TRP A 107 12.53 -7.43 5.67
N ILE A 108 11.84 -8.24 6.48
CA ILE A 108 10.76 -9.11 6.01
C ILE A 108 9.69 -8.28 5.29
N THR A 109 9.27 -7.16 5.88
CA THR A 109 8.26 -6.28 5.27
C THR A 109 8.77 -5.65 3.97
N THR A 110 10.05 -5.27 3.89
CA THR A 110 10.64 -4.74 2.66
C THR A 110 10.59 -5.77 1.53
N ILE A 111 10.90 -7.04 1.83
CA ILE A 111 10.80 -8.13 0.86
C ILE A 111 9.35 -8.33 0.41
N SER A 112 8.37 -8.31 1.33
CA SER A 112 6.95 -8.42 0.97
C SER A 112 6.48 -7.28 0.06
N VAL A 113 6.92 -6.04 0.34
CA VAL A 113 6.59 -4.87 -0.49
C VAL A 113 7.21 -5.01 -1.89
N LEU A 114 8.47 -5.46 -1.99
CA LEU A 114 9.12 -5.71 -3.27
C LEU A 114 8.44 -6.84 -4.06
N ALA A 115 8.04 -7.93 -3.38
CA ALA A 115 7.31 -9.01 -4.02
C ALA A 115 5.95 -8.53 -4.56
N GLY A 116 5.21 -7.74 -3.78
CA GLY A 116 3.97 -7.10 -4.23
C GLY A 116 4.19 -6.16 -5.42
N ALA A 117 5.28 -5.39 -5.42
CA ALA A 117 5.63 -4.51 -6.53
C ALA A 117 5.94 -5.29 -7.82
N VAL A 118 6.71 -6.38 -7.73
CA VAL A 118 6.99 -7.24 -8.88
C VAL A 118 5.72 -7.89 -9.40
N GLN A 119 4.84 -8.37 -8.51
CA GLN A 119 3.54 -8.93 -8.90
C GLN A 119 2.71 -7.89 -9.65
N LEU A 120 2.68 -6.65 -9.17
CA LEU A 120 1.95 -5.55 -9.79
C LEU A 120 2.53 -5.17 -11.16
N ILE A 121 3.87 -5.16 -11.30
CA ILE A 121 4.54 -4.90 -12.58
C ILE A 121 4.24 -6.00 -13.60
N MET A 122 4.34 -7.27 -13.20
CA MET A 122 4.03 -8.41 -14.07
C MET A 122 2.59 -8.39 -14.56
N VAL A 123 1.67 -7.96 -13.70
CA VAL A 123 0.25 -7.80 -14.06
C VAL A 123 0.05 -6.58 -14.98
N SER A 124 0.84 -5.51 -14.83
CA SER A 124 0.77 -4.35 -15.72
C SER A 124 1.39 -4.57 -17.09
N GLU A 125 2.41 -5.42 -17.22
CA GLU A 125 3.08 -5.69 -18.51
C GLU A 125 2.19 -6.53 -19.46
N ASP A 126 1.21 -7.24 -18.91
CA ASP A 126 0.17 -7.95 -19.65
C ASP A 126 -1.00 -6.98 -19.98
N ASP A 127 -0.66 -5.83 -20.59
CA ASP A 127 -1.50 -4.62 -20.85
C ASP A 127 -2.89 -4.89 -21.46
N GLY A 128 -3.17 -6.08 -21.99
CA GLY A 128 -4.53 -6.47 -22.41
C GLY A 128 -5.33 -7.14 -21.29
N LYS A 129 -4.72 -8.04 -20.51
CA LYS A 129 -5.46 -8.94 -19.63
C LYS A 129 -5.98 -8.29 -18.37
N LEU A 130 -5.27 -7.32 -17.80
CA LEU A 130 -5.80 -6.61 -16.63
C LEU A 130 -6.96 -5.69 -17.03
N PHE A 131 -6.84 -4.97 -18.15
CA PHE A 131 -7.95 -4.14 -18.64
C PHE A 131 -9.13 -4.99 -19.10
N ASP A 132 -8.89 -6.10 -19.81
CA ASP A 132 -9.95 -7.05 -20.19
C ASP A 132 -10.59 -7.70 -18.96
N TRP A 133 -9.82 -8.01 -17.92
CA TRP A 133 -10.35 -8.54 -16.68
C TRP A 133 -11.19 -7.51 -15.92
N VAL A 134 -10.70 -6.27 -15.81
CA VAL A 134 -11.45 -5.15 -15.21
C VAL A 134 -12.73 -4.88 -16.00
N ASP A 135 -12.67 -4.92 -17.32
CA ASP A 135 -13.80 -4.71 -18.21
C ASP A 135 -14.85 -5.81 -18.05
N LEU A 136 -14.42 -7.07 -18.00
CA LEU A 136 -15.27 -8.24 -17.80
C LEU A 136 -15.86 -8.29 -16.39
N ALA A 137 -15.07 -7.93 -15.40
CA ALA A 137 -15.49 -7.73 -14.01
C ALA A 137 -16.58 -6.68 -13.91
N LEU A 138 -16.34 -5.49 -14.45
CA LEU A 138 -17.27 -4.37 -14.43
C LEU A 138 -18.57 -4.75 -15.15
N LYS A 139 -18.46 -5.40 -16.31
CA LYS A 139 -19.62 -5.90 -17.05
C LYS A 139 -20.45 -6.88 -16.23
N GLU A 140 -19.82 -7.80 -15.51
CA GLU A 140 -20.53 -8.75 -14.64
C GLU A 140 -21.33 -8.05 -13.53
N VAL A 141 -20.83 -6.93 -13.00
CA VAL A 141 -21.55 -6.11 -12.00
C VAL A 141 -22.81 -5.51 -12.60
N PHE A 142 -22.71 -4.92 -13.79
CA PHE A 142 -23.84 -4.31 -14.48
C PHE A 142 -24.86 -5.38 -14.94
N ASP A 143 -24.40 -6.55 -15.38
CA ASP A 143 -25.29 -7.67 -15.72
C ASP A 143 -26.04 -8.20 -14.47
N LYS A 144 -25.35 -8.36 -13.33
CA LYS A 144 -25.97 -8.80 -12.05
C LYS A 144 -26.87 -7.76 -11.40
N ALA A 145 -26.71 -6.49 -11.75
CA ALA A 145 -27.57 -5.41 -11.24
C ALA A 145 -29.01 -5.51 -11.77
N ALA A 146 -29.20 -6.11 -12.95
CA ALA A 146 -30.54 -6.41 -13.47
C ALA A 146 -31.27 -7.47 -12.63
N ASP A 147 -30.53 -8.38 -12.00
CA ASP A 147 -31.07 -9.57 -11.34
C ASP A 147 -31.12 -9.49 -9.80
N SER A 148 -30.41 -8.53 -9.16
CA SER A 148 -30.26 -8.51 -7.70
C SER A 148 -30.17 -7.10 -7.09
N VAL A 149 -30.76 -6.93 -5.89
CA VAL A 149 -30.71 -5.68 -5.11
C VAL A 149 -29.27 -5.30 -4.75
N THR A 150 -28.44 -6.29 -4.44
CA THR A 150 -27.01 -6.11 -4.15
C THR A 150 -26.23 -5.60 -5.37
N GLY A 151 -26.57 -6.08 -6.57
CA GLY A 151 -25.97 -5.56 -7.81
C GLY A 151 -26.38 -4.12 -8.10
N MET A 152 -27.62 -3.75 -7.78
CA MET A 152 -28.11 -2.38 -7.96
C MET A 152 -27.41 -1.37 -7.02
N GLU A 153 -27.13 -1.76 -5.76
CA GLU A 153 -26.35 -0.93 -4.83
C GLU A 153 -24.89 -0.75 -5.29
N ALA A 154 -24.28 -1.81 -5.82
CA ALA A 154 -22.94 -1.78 -6.40
C ALA A 154 -22.86 -0.82 -7.61
N VAL A 155 -23.84 -0.87 -8.53
CA VAL A 155 -23.92 0.05 -9.66
C VAL A 155 -24.11 1.49 -9.18
N PHE A 156 -25.01 1.74 -8.22
CA PHE A 156 -25.21 3.07 -7.65
C PHE A 156 -23.91 3.66 -7.07
N LEU A 157 -23.13 2.86 -6.34
CA LEU A 157 -21.83 3.27 -5.81
C LEU A 157 -20.83 3.59 -6.91
N ILE A 158 -20.75 2.77 -7.96
CA ILE A 158 -19.85 2.99 -9.09
C ILE A 158 -20.21 4.30 -9.81
N GLU A 159 -21.47 4.46 -10.21
CA GLU A 159 -21.94 5.63 -10.96
C GLU A 159 -21.71 6.93 -10.18
N ASN A 160 -22.03 6.92 -8.88
CA ASN A 160 -21.87 8.10 -8.02
C ASN A 160 -20.39 8.40 -7.69
N GLN A 161 -19.55 7.38 -7.50
CA GLN A 161 -18.15 7.58 -7.12
C GLN A 161 -17.25 7.93 -8.32
N PHE A 162 -17.56 7.40 -9.50
CA PHE A 162 -16.81 7.65 -10.73
C PHE A 162 -17.46 8.70 -11.64
N LEU A 163 -18.61 9.27 -11.23
CA LEU A 163 -19.34 10.30 -11.96
C LEU A 163 -19.61 9.85 -13.40
N CYS A 164 -20.18 8.65 -13.52
CA CYS A 164 -20.38 7.95 -14.79
C CYS A 164 -21.78 7.34 -14.84
N CYS A 165 -22.21 6.94 -16.03
CA CYS A 165 -23.55 6.37 -16.23
C CYS A 165 -23.54 5.21 -17.20
N GLY A 166 -24.06 4.06 -16.76
CA GLY A 166 -24.10 2.83 -17.55
C GLY A 166 -22.72 2.30 -17.91
N PHE A 167 -22.65 1.06 -18.39
CA PHE A 167 -21.37 0.43 -18.72
C PHE A 167 -20.74 1.09 -19.97
N ASN A 168 -21.48 1.12 -21.07
CA ASN A 168 -21.14 1.80 -22.33
C ASN A 168 -21.80 3.17 -22.49
N GLY A 169 -22.58 3.60 -21.49
CA GLY A 169 -23.25 4.90 -21.49
C GLY A 169 -24.74 4.77 -21.13
N ILE A 170 -25.43 5.91 -21.23
CA ILE A 170 -26.86 6.04 -20.91
C ILE A 170 -27.74 5.05 -21.71
N SER A 171 -27.33 4.68 -22.93
CA SER A 171 -28.05 3.75 -23.80
C SER A 171 -28.23 2.35 -23.22
N ASP A 172 -27.46 1.98 -22.19
CA ASP A 172 -27.62 0.70 -21.50
C ASP A 172 -28.90 0.66 -20.64
N TYR A 173 -29.48 1.83 -20.33
CA TYR A 173 -30.78 1.93 -19.67
C TYR A 173 -31.88 2.13 -20.71
N GLU A 174 -32.66 1.08 -20.97
CA GLU A 174 -33.78 1.13 -21.93
C GLU A 174 -34.97 2.00 -21.45
N ASN A 175 -34.91 2.56 -20.24
CA ASN A 175 -35.99 3.29 -19.60
C ASN A 175 -35.80 4.81 -19.63
N ALA A 176 -36.90 5.56 -19.73
CA ALA A 176 -36.92 7.02 -19.63
C ALA A 176 -36.49 7.58 -18.25
N TYR A 177 -36.32 6.71 -17.25
CA TYR A 177 -35.88 7.04 -15.91
C TYR A 177 -34.56 6.32 -15.63
N LEU A 178 -33.49 7.10 -15.47
CA LEU A 178 -32.17 6.58 -15.15
C LEU A 178 -32.04 6.35 -13.64
N PRO A 179 -31.16 5.43 -13.21
CA PRO A 179 -30.88 5.25 -11.79
C PRO A 179 -30.34 6.55 -11.16
N PRO A 180 -30.65 6.81 -9.88
CA PRO A 180 -30.24 8.05 -9.21
C PRO A 180 -28.71 8.21 -9.08
N GLY A 181 -27.93 7.13 -9.21
CA GLY A 181 -26.46 7.18 -9.18
C GLY A 181 -25.85 7.85 -10.42
N CYS A 182 -26.57 7.85 -11.53
CA CYS A 182 -26.15 8.41 -12.82
C CYS A 182 -26.34 9.95 -12.90
N CYS A 183 -26.90 10.60 -11.86
CA CYS A 183 -27.21 12.03 -11.90
C CYS A 183 -26.20 12.92 -11.16
N GLU A 184 -25.89 14.09 -11.75
CA GLU A 184 -24.98 15.11 -11.16
C GLU A 184 -25.49 15.73 -9.86
N ALA A 185 -26.81 15.80 -9.70
CA ALA A 185 -27.47 16.30 -8.50
C ALA A 185 -28.53 15.29 -8.04
N PRO A 186 -28.75 15.13 -6.72
CA PRO A 186 -29.83 14.31 -6.19
C PRO A 186 -31.18 15.01 -6.46
N THR A 187 -31.62 14.94 -7.71
CA THR A 187 -32.93 15.40 -8.16
C THR A 187 -33.86 14.19 -8.25
N ASP A 188 -35.13 14.37 -7.87
CA ASP A 188 -36.14 13.31 -7.88
C ASP A 188 -36.38 12.68 -9.27
N VAL A 189 -35.90 13.32 -10.36
CA VAL A 189 -36.05 12.84 -11.73
C VAL A 189 -34.70 12.90 -12.45
N CYS A 190 -34.10 11.74 -12.70
CA CYS A 190 -32.90 11.60 -13.53
C CYS A 190 -33.29 11.34 -14.99
N THR A 191 -32.87 12.23 -15.88
CA THR A 191 -33.11 12.16 -17.34
C THR A 191 -31.80 12.34 -18.08
N ASP A 192 -31.75 12.00 -19.37
CA ASP A 192 -30.56 12.12 -20.23
C ASP A 192 -29.89 13.51 -20.18
N VAL A 193 -30.64 14.56 -19.85
CA VAL A 193 -30.15 15.94 -19.78
C VAL A 193 -29.30 16.22 -18.53
N ASN A 194 -29.57 15.50 -17.44
CA ASN A 194 -28.91 15.69 -16.13
C ASN A 194 -28.01 14.50 -15.73
N ALA A 195 -27.87 13.54 -16.65
CA ALA A 195 -27.09 12.32 -16.49
C ALA A 195 -25.61 12.56 -16.81
N TYR A 196 -24.73 11.80 -16.15
CA TYR A 196 -23.32 11.78 -16.53
C TYR A 196 -23.17 11.26 -17.95
N THR A 197 -22.50 12.03 -18.81
CA THR A 197 -22.29 11.65 -20.22
C THR A 197 -21.17 10.64 -20.43
N LYS A 198 -20.40 10.35 -19.37
CA LYS A 198 -19.22 9.49 -19.44
C LYS A 198 -19.60 8.03 -19.14
N PRO A 199 -19.22 7.08 -20.00
CA PRO A 199 -19.46 5.66 -19.73
C PRO A 199 -18.61 5.19 -18.54
N CYS A 200 -19.18 4.35 -17.69
CA CYS A 200 -18.48 3.85 -16.50
C CYS A 200 -17.26 3.01 -16.84
N ARG A 201 -17.26 2.31 -17.97
CA ARG A 201 -16.08 1.62 -18.49
C ARG A 201 -14.88 2.54 -18.60
N ASP A 202 -15.03 3.66 -19.32
CA ASP A 202 -13.92 4.59 -19.56
C ASP A 202 -13.57 5.37 -18.29
N ALA A 203 -14.56 5.75 -17.49
CA ALA A 203 -14.35 6.43 -16.21
C ALA A 203 -13.56 5.56 -15.22
N PHE A 204 -13.87 4.26 -15.16
CA PHE A 204 -13.18 3.30 -14.32
C PHE A 204 -11.75 3.07 -14.82
N VAL A 205 -11.55 2.84 -16.12
CA VAL A 205 -10.23 2.64 -16.73
C VAL A 205 -9.32 3.84 -16.51
N GLU A 206 -9.81 5.06 -16.75
CA GLU A 206 -9.03 6.29 -16.55
C GLU A 206 -8.69 6.50 -15.08
N SER A 207 -9.67 6.29 -14.20
CA SER A 207 -9.45 6.39 -12.75
C SER A 207 -8.45 5.34 -12.26
N PHE A 208 -8.56 4.11 -12.74
CA PHE A 208 -7.66 3.03 -12.41
C PHE A 208 -6.23 3.37 -12.87
N GLN A 209 -6.03 3.79 -14.13
CA GLN A 209 -4.71 4.20 -14.63
C GLN A 209 -4.09 5.34 -13.82
N TYR A 210 -4.87 6.38 -13.53
CA TYR A 210 -4.39 7.52 -12.76
C TYR A 210 -4.02 7.12 -11.32
N LYS A 211 -4.89 6.37 -10.64
CA LYS A 211 -4.66 5.93 -9.25
C LYS A 211 -3.53 4.91 -9.14
N PHE A 212 -3.33 4.04 -10.13
CA PHE A 212 -2.21 3.09 -10.16
C PHE A 212 -0.87 3.79 -10.31
N LYS A 213 -0.80 4.83 -11.15
CA LYS A 213 0.40 5.66 -11.26
C LYS A 213 0.75 6.34 -9.93
N ASP A 214 -0.25 6.92 -9.26
CA ASP A 214 -0.07 7.54 -7.94
C ASP A 214 0.35 6.50 -6.88
N PHE A 215 -0.24 5.31 -6.92
CA PHE A 215 0.11 4.20 -6.03
C PHE A 215 1.56 3.74 -6.23
N GLY A 216 2.02 3.63 -7.48
CA GLY A 216 3.41 3.29 -7.80
C GLY A 216 4.42 4.29 -7.24
N ILE A 217 4.15 5.59 -7.36
CA ILE A 217 5.00 6.65 -6.78
C ILE A 217 5.02 6.53 -5.25
N SER A 218 3.87 6.29 -4.62
CA SER A 218 3.77 6.09 -3.17
C SER A 218 4.61 4.90 -2.69
N LEU A 219 4.67 3.81 -3.47
CA LEU A 219 5.45 2.62 -3.13
C LEU A 219 6.96 2.90 -3.15
N VAL A 220 7.45 3.68 -4.12
CA VAL A 220 8.87 4.12 -4.15
C VAL A 220 9.22 4.93 -2.91
N PHE A 221 8.36 5.86 -2.51
CA PHE A 221 8.56 6.66 -1.29
C PHE A 221 8.59 5.77 -0.04
N ALA A 222 7.70 4.76 0.05
CA ALA A 222 7.69 3.82 1.16
C ALA A 222 9.01 3.04 1.27
N VAL A 223 9.56 2.55 0.15
CA VAL A 223 10.85 1.84 0.13
C VAL A 223 11.99 2.74 0.60
N LEU A 224 12.00 4.01 0.19
CA LEU A 224 13.00 4.98 0.66
C LEU A 224 12.92 5.19 2.18
N VAL A 225 11.73 5.38 2.73
CA VAL A 225 11.52 5.54 4.17
C VAL A 225 11.93 4.29 4.94
N LEU A 226 11.56 3.09 4.45
CA LEU A 226 11.97 1.81 5.05
C LEU A 226 13.49 1.66 5.04
N SER A 227 14.15 1.98 3.93
CA SER A 227 15.62 1.91 3.83
C SER A 227 16.30 2.86 4.82
N ALA A 228 15.79 4.08 4.98
CA ALA A 228 16.30 5.05 5.95
C ALA A 228 16.10 4.57 7.40
N ALA A 229 14.96 3.97 7.71
CA ALA A 229 14.68 3.39 9.02
C ALA A 229 15.61 2.20 9.35
N ILE A 230 15.85 1.32 8.37
CA ILE A 230 16.80 0.21 8.49
C ILE A 230 18.21 0.74 8.76
N ILE A 231 18.70 1.67 7.93
CA ILE A 231 20.03 2.28 8.09
C ILE A 231 20.15 2.92 9.48
N ASN A 232 19.20 3.79 9.87
CA ASN A 232 19.24 4.46 11.16
C ASN A 232 19.30 3.46 12.33
N THR A 233 18.53 2.37 12.25
CA THR A 233 18.53 1.35 13.31
C THR A 233 19.84 0.56 13.35
N PHE A 234 20.43 0.23 12.19
CA PHE A 234 21.78 -0.35 12.14
C PHE A 234 22.82 0.58 12.76
N LEU A 235 22.75 1.89 12.49
CA LEU A 235 23.67 2.86 13.09
C LEU A 235 23.52 2.90 14.62
N MET A 236 22.29 2.82 15.13
CA MET A 236 22.04 2.74 16.57
C MET A 236 22.59 1.45 17.18
N LEU A 237 22.40 0.30 16.53
CA LEU A 237 22.94 -0.98 16.99
C LEU A 237 24.47 -0.99 17.01
N ALA A 238 25.11 -0.45 15.97
CA ALA A 238 26.57 -0.35 15.90
C ALA A 238 27.12 0.54 17.03
N LYS A 239 26.46 1.68 17.29
CA LYS A 239 26.87 2.60 18.36
C LYS A 239 26.67 2.00 19.76
N LEU A 240 25.56 1.30 19.99
CA LEU A 240 25.30 0.58 21.24
C LEU A 240 26.29 -0.57 21.50
N ARG A 241 26.89 -1.15 20.45
CA ARG A 241 27.95 -2.17 20.60
C ARG A 241 29.29 -1.52 20.96
N CYS A 242 29.64 -0.41 20.31
CA CYS A 242 30.87 0.32 20.63
C CYS A 242 30.89 0.82 22.08
N ASP A 243 29.76 1.34 22.58
CA ASP A 243 29.64 1.82 23.96
C ASP A 243 29.85 0.69 25.00
N GLU A 244 29.51 -0.56 24.66
CA GLU A 244 29.76 -1.73 25.54
C GLU A 244 31.24 -2.12 25.55
N ASP A 245 31.88 -2.20 24.38
CA ASP A 245 33.29 -2.57 24.26
C ASP A 245 34.20 -1.57 25.04
N GLU A 246 33.85 -0.28 25.05
CA GLU A 246 34.54 0.73 25.87
C GLU A 246 34.32 0.57 27.37
N SER A 247 33.18 0.02 27.78
CA SER A 247 32.85 -0.21 29.20
C SER A 247 33.56 -1.44 29.77
N GLU A 248 33.80 -2.48 28.97
CA GLU A 248 34.57 -3.66 29.37
C GLU A 248 36.08 -3.41 29.41
N SER A 249 36.56 -2.39 28.68
CA SER A 249 37.98 -2.00 28.66
C SER A 249 38.42 -1.09 29.82
N LYS A 250 37.50 -0.66 30.69
CA LYS A 250 37.76 0.21 31.85
C LYS A 250 37.68 -0.56 33.16
#